data_AF-A0A374AH36-F1
#
_entry.id   AF-A0A374AH36-F1
#
_cell.length_a   1.000
_cell.length_b   1.000
_cell.length_c   1.000
_cell.angle_alpha   90.00
_cell.angle_beta   90.00
_cell.angle_gamma   90.00
#
_symmetry.space_group_name_H-M   'P 1'
#
loop_
_entity.id
_entity.type
_entity.pdbx_description
1 polymer ?
#
loop_
_entity_poly.entity_id
_entity_poly.type
_entity_poly.pdbx_seq_one_letter_code
_entity_poly.pdbx_strand_id
1 'polypeptide(L)'
;MKTEEQKSAFILRVEEMVKEIETLMQEGGGNERSCILLVNEKPQDSDMTTQCIAIMGSGKRLIESMAAFIDRPNMAEVVSLSAKLAALKKLAEN
;
A
#
# COMPACT_ATOMS: atom_id res chain seq x y z
N MET A 1 15.65 -25.81 10.94
CA MET A 1 15.55 -24.97 9.72
C MET A 1 14.57 -23.87 10.03
N LYS A 2 14.98 -22.60 10.04
CA LYS A 2 14.00 -21.50 10.03
C LYS A 2 13.48 -21.48 8.61
N THR A 3 12.26 -21.96 8.40
CA THR A 3 11.59 -21.85 7.11
C THR A 3 11.49 -20.35 6.82
N GLU A 4 12.14 -19.86 5.77
CA GLU A 4 11.84 -18.53 5.26
C GLU A 4 10.33 -18.50 5.05
N GLU A 5 9.64 -17.51 5.64
CA GLU A 5 8.21 -17.35 5.45
C GLU A 5 7.95 -17.19 3.95
N GLN A 6 7.44 -18.26 3.32
CA GLN A 6 7.07 -18.21 1.91
C GLN A 6 5.94 -17.21 1.76
N LYS A 7 6.19 -16.12 1.03
CA LYS A 7 5.16 -15.17 0.63
C LYS A 7 4.04 -15.95 -0.07
N SER A 8 2.79 -15.58 0.22
CA SER A 8 1.64 -16.17 -0.45
C SER A 8 1.70 -15.90 -1.96
N ALA A 9 1.03 -16.75 -2.74
CA ALA A 9 0.85 -16.51 -4.17
C ALA A 9 0.15 -15.16 -4.45
N PHE A 10 -0.71 -14.71 -3.53
CA PHE A 10 -1.39 -13.42 -3.63
C PHE A 10 -0.41 -12.25 -3.55
N ILE A 11 0.44 -12.21 -2.51
CA ILE A 11 1.44 -11.15 -2.35
C ILE A 11 2.46 -11.17 -3.47
N LEU A 12 2.93 -12.36 -3.88
CA LEU A 12 3.85 -12.48 -5.01
C LEU A 12 3.27 -11.89 -6.30
N ARG A 13 1.99 -12.17 -6.59
CA ARG A 13 1.32 -11.63 -7.78
C ARG A 13 1.15 -10.11 -7.70
N VAL A 14 0.83 -9.59 -6.52
CA VAL A 14 0.74 -8.14 -6.28
C VAL A 14 2.11 -7.48 -6.49
N GLU A 15 3.20 -8.08 -6.01
CA GLU A 15 4.56 -7.56 -6.21
C GLU A 15 4.98 -7.55 -7.69
N GLU A 16 4.59 -8.56 -8.47
CA GLU A 16 4.79 -8.55 -9.92
C GLU A 16 4.03 -7.40 -10.59
N MET A 17 2.76 -7.22 -10.23
CA MET A 17 1.93 -6.15 -10.74
C MET A 17 2.50 -4.76 -10.40
N VAL A 18 3.08 -4.60 -9.20
CA VAL A 18 3.78 -3.35 -8.82
C VAL A 18 4.89 -3.03 -9.81
N LYS A 19 5.75 -4.01 -10.16
CA LYS A 19 6.85 -3.81 -11.11
C LYS A 19 6.37 -3.46 -12.51
N GLU A 20 5.29 -4.10 -12.96
CA GLU A 20 4.65 -3.78 -14.24
C GLU A 20 4.14 -2.33 -14.26
N ILE A 21 3.42 -1.92 -13.20
CA ILE A 21 2.91 -0.55 -13.08
C ILE A 21 4.06 0.46 -13.01
N GLU A 22 5.12 0.19 -12.26
CA GLU A 22 6.31 1.07 -12.19
C GLU A 22 6.90 1.33 -13.59
N THR A 23 6.99 0.29 -14.42
CA THR A 23 7.49 0.40 -15.80
C THR A 23 6.58 1.28 -16.65
N LEU A 24 5.27 1.02 -16.60
CA LEU A 24 4.25 1.81 -17.33
C LEU A 24 4.20 3.28 -16.87
N MET A 25 4.52 3.54 -15.61
CA MET A 25 4.58 4.88 -15.04
C MET A 25 5.80 5.67 -15.57
N GLN A 26 6.93 5.00 -15.79
CA GLN A 26 8.15 5.62 -16.34
C GLN A 26 8.01 5.93 -17.84
N GLU A 27 7.39 5.05 -18.61
CA GLU A 27 7.17 5.23 -20.06
C GLU A 27 6.16 6.34 -20.38
N GLY A 28 5.25 6.64 -19.45
CA GLY A 28 4.08 7.48 -19.67
C GLY A 28 4.25 8.99 -19.58
N GLY A 29 5.49 9.52 -19.53
CA GLY A 29 5.72 10.95 -19.32
C GLY A 29 5.45 11.36 -17.88
N GLY A 30 6.43 11.13 -17.01
CA GLY A 30 6.33 11.30 -15.56
C GLY A 30 5.85 12.68 -15.15
N ASN A 31 4.58 12.77 -14.73
CA ASN A 31 4.00 13.70 -13.75
C ASN A 31 2.47 13.65 -13.75
N GLU A 32 1.86 13.06 -14.78
CA GLU A 32 0.39 13.06 -14.95
C GLU A 32 -0.33 11.84 -14.37
N ARG A 33 0.41 10.82 -13.95
CA ARG A 33 -0.13 9.58 -13.40
C ARG A 33 0.23 9.45 -11.93
N SER A 34 -0.58 8.71 -11.20
CA SER A 34 -0.28 8.26 -9.84
C SER A 34 -0.91 6.90 -9.57
N CYS A 35 -0.25 6.12 -8.73
CA CYS A 35 -0.75 4.84 -8.25
C CYS A 35 -0.47 4.72 -6.74
N ILE A 36 -1.47 4.26 -6.01
CA ILE A 36 -1.34 3.88 -4.59
C ILE A 36 -1.89 2.47 -4.49
N LEU A 37 -1.03 1.53 -4.09
CA LEU A 37 -1.39 0.14 -3.86
C LEU A 37 -1.12 -0.18 -2.39
N LEU A 38 -2.18 -0.53 -1.66
CA LEU A 38 -2.13 -0.93 -0.25
C LEU A 38 -2.67 -2.33 -0.13
N VAL A 39 -1.80 -3.29 0.12
CA VAL A 39 -2.17 -4.70 0.27
C VAL A 39 -1.71 -5.19 1.62
N ASN A 40 -2.63 -5.84 2.32
CA ASN A 40 -2.41 -6.44 3.61
C ASN A 40 -3.07 -7.82 3.60
N GLU A 41 -2.29 -8.84 3.90
CA GLU A 41 -2.75 -10.22 4.01
C GLU A 41 -2.32 -10.80 5.35
N LYS A 42 -3.25 -11.45 6.03
CA LYS A 42 -2.95 -12.37 7.12
C LYS A 42 -3.24 -13.79 6.63
N PRO A 43 -2.21 -14.59 6.30
CA PRO A 43 -2.41 -15.99 5.93
C PRO A 43 -3.13 -16.76 7.05
N GLN A 44 -3.98 -17.73 6.69
CA GLN A 44 -4.82 -18.46 7.66
C GLN A 44 -4.03 -19.08 8.81
N ASP A 45 -2.80 -19.52 8.56
CA ASP A 45 -1.93 -20.21 9.52
C ASP A 45 -0.73 -19.36 9.98
N SER A 46 -0.81 -18.02 9.83
CA SER A 46 0.25 -17.11 10.24
C SER A 46 -0.23 -16.08 11.26
N ASP A 47 0.54 -15.92 12.33
CA ASP A 47 0.40 -14.80 13.25
C ASP A 47 0.95 -13.49 12.65
N MET A 48 1.77 -13.60 11.61
CA MET A 48 2.35 -12.47 10.92
C MET A 48 1.46 -11.98 9.80
N THR A 49 1.40 -10.66 9.67
CA THR A 49 0.74 -9.99 8.56
C THR A 49 1.77 -9.66 7.49
N THR A 50 1.52 -10.05 6.25
CA THR A 50 2.32 -9.67 5.10
C THR A 50 1.70 -8.45 4.43
N GLN A 51 2.53 -7.48 4.05
CA GLN A 51 2.08 -6.26 3.40
C GLN A 51 2.86 -6.02 2.10
N CYS A 52 2.17 -5.49 1.10
CA CYS A 52 2.78 -4.92 -0.09
C CYS A 52 2.23 -3.51 -0.27
N ILE A 53 3.12 -2.52 -0.22
CA ILE A 53 2.78 -1.10 -0.33
C ILE A 53 3.60 -0.52 -1.47
N ALA A 54 2.92 0.11 -2.43
CA ALA A 54 3.56 0.83 -3.51
C ALA A 54 2.91 2.21 -3.71
N ILE A 55 3.74 3.24 -3.84
CA ILE A 55 3.33 4.62 -4.07
C ILE A 55 4.16 5.16 -5.23
N MET A 56 3.49 5.52 -6.31
CA MET A 56 4.14 5.98 -7.55
C MET A 56 3.45 7.24 -8.06
N GLY A 57 4.20 8.14 -8.68
CA GLY A 57 3.69 9.36 -9.31
C GLY A 57 4.14 10.65 -8.63
N SER A 58 3.49 11.76 -9.01
CA SER A 58 3.84 13.11 -8.56
C SER A 58 2.92 13.60 -7.43
N GLY A 59 3.38 14.58 -6.65
CA GLY A 59 2.65 15.11 -5.49
C GLY A 59 1.22 15.53 -5.80
N LYS A 60 0.98 16.26 -6.90
CA LYS A 60 -0.39 16.72 -7.26
C LYS A 60 -1.33 15.55 -7.53
N ARG A 61 -0.93 14.60 -8.37
CA ARG A 61 -1.79 13.46 -8.77
C ARG A 61 -1.99 12.47 -7.62
N LEU A 62 -0.97 12.29 -6.79
CA LEU A 62 -1.09 11.51 -5.55
C LEU A 62 -2.11 12.12 -4.59
N ILE A 63 -2.11 13.45 -4.43
CA ILE A 63 -3.13 14.15 -3.62
C ILE A 63 -4.52 13.92 -4.19
N GLU A 64 -4.72 14.06 -5.50
CA GLU A 64 -6.01 13.82 -6.15
C GLU A 64 -6.48 12.36 -5.95
N SER A 65 -5.58 11.39 -6.08
CA SER A 65 -5.88 9.97 -5.85
C SER A 65 -6.27 9.69 -4.41
N MET A 66 -5.54 10.28 -3.45
CA MET A 66 -5.84 10.12 -2.03
C MET A 66 -7.16 10.79 -1.65
N ALA A 67 -7.45 11.98 -2.20
CA ALA A 67 -8.73 12.65 -1.98
C ALA A 67 -9.90 11.80 -2.48
N ALA A 68 -9.80 11.23 -3.69
CA ALA A 68 -10.80 10.32 -4.23
C ALA A 68 -10.97 9.03 -3.41
N PHE A 69 -9.89 8.54 -2.78
CA PHE A 69 -9.95 7.40 -1.86
C PHE A 69 -10.68 7.74 -0.56
N ILE A 70 -10.36 8.89 0.04
CA ILE A 70 -10.98 9.37 1.29
C ILE A 70 -12.48 9.63 1.12
N ASP A 71 -12.88 10.15 -0.05
CA ASP A 71 -14.28 10.48 -0.36
C ASP A 71 -15.17 9.24 -0.56
N ARG A 72 -14.59 8.03 -0.63
CA ARG A 72 -15.41 6.81 -0.74
C ARG A 72 -16.20 6.55 0.54
N PRO A 73 -17.42 5.97 0.42
CA PRO A 73 -18.21 5.56 1.58
C PRO A 73 -17.40 4.69 2.53
N ASN A 74 -17.54 4.93 3.84
CA ASN A 74 -16.86 4.20 4.92
C ASN A 74 -15.34 4.38 5.01
N MET A 75 -14.71 5.19 4.14
CA MET A 75 -13.25 5.41 4.20
C MET A 75 -12.83 6.47 5.23
N ALA A 76 -13.72 7.39 5.59
CA ALA A 76 -13.45 8.40 6.61
C ALA A 76 -13.00 7.79 7.95
N GLU A 77 -13.67 6.71 8.39
CA GLU A 77 -13.32 6.01 9.63
C GLU A 77 -11.98 5.27 9.50
N VAL A 78 -11.77 4.55 8.39
CA VAL A 78 -10.52 3.84 8.11
C VAL A 78 -9.32 4.79 8.12
N VAL A 79 -9.45 5.96 7.50
CA VAL A 79 -8.41 7.00 7.47
C VAL A 79 -8.15 7.54 8.88
N SER A 80 -9.21 7.83 9.65
CA SER A 80 -9.08 8.30 11.03
C SER A 80 -8.35 7.30 11.93
N LEU A 81 -8.75 6.02 11.89
CA LEU A 81 -8.15 4.96 12.68
C LEU A 81 -6.69 4.70 12.25
N SER A 82 -6.42 4.73 10.94
CA SER A 82 -5.05 4.57 10.42
C SER A 82 -4.12 5.70 10.89
N ALA A 83 -4.60 6.95 10.89
CA ALA A 83 -3.85 8.08 11.40
C ALA A 83 -3.55 7.96 12.92
N LYS A 84 -4.55 7.52 13.71
CA LYS A 84 -4.35 7.26 15.14
C LYS A 84 -3.33 6.15 15.38
N LEU A 85 -3.40 5.05 14.64
CA LEU A 85 -2.45 3.95 14.74
C LEU A 85 -1.02 4.39 14.41
N ALA A 86 -0.84 5.18 13.34
CA ALA A 86 0.47 5.71 12.97
C ALA A 86 1.06 6.61 14.07
N ALA A 87 0.25 7.46 14.69
CA ALA A 87 0.66 8.29 15.81
C ALA A 87 1.10 7.44 17.03
N LEU A 88 0.34 6.40 17.37
CA LEU A 88 0.68 5.49 18.47
C LEU A 88 1.99 4.74 18.23
N LYS A 89 2.22 4.23 17.01
CA LYS A 89 3.48 3.56 16.65
C LYS A 89 4.68 4.49 16.85
N LYS A 90 4.57 5.73 16.40
CA LYS A 90 5.62 6.75 16.57
C LYS A 90 5.92 7.07 18.04
N LEU A 91 4.92 6.97 18.92
CA LEU A 91 5.11 7.16 20.36
C LEU A 91 5.78 5.95 21.03
N ALA A 92 5.48 4.73 20.56
CA ALA A 92 6.06 3.50 21.11
C ALA A 92 7.51 3.25 20.66
N GLU A 93 7.95 3.89 19.57
CA GLU A 93 9.32 3.83 19.05
C GLU A 93 10.28 4.86 19.71
N ASN A 94 9.77 5.75 20.57
CA ASN A 94 10.55 6.69 21.39
C ASN A 94 10.73 6.18 22.82
#